data_AF-A0A1Q6SGM9-F1
#
_entry.id   AF-A0A1Q6SGM9-F1
#
_cell.length_a   1.000
_cell.length_b   1.000
_cell.length_c   1.000
_cell.angle_alpha   90.00
_cell.angle_beta   90.00
_cell.angle_gamma   90.00
#
_symmetry.space_group_name_H-M   'P 1'
#
loop_
_entity.id
_entity.type
_entity.pdbx_description
1 polymer ?
#
loop_
_entity_poly.entity_id
_entity_poly.type
_entity_poly.pdbx_seq_one_letter_code
_entity_poly.pdbx_strand_id
1 'polypeptide(L)'
;MEKEYSVKNKIFHTQDLCLRTNLRCAKNSAGMENIMAENQEKKNEEIREFGQIQMKNKISLLTIIGEIEGHDCLPATTKTTKYEHVLPKLAELEDNPDTEGLLLLLNTVGGDVESGLAIAEMIASIRKPTVSLVLGGSHSIGVPLAVSTDYSFIVPSGTMVIHPVRMSGTVIGAKPTYDYFKQMQDRIVHFISTHSKASEKRLEELMMNTGILTKDLGTILVGKEAVEEGLINEVGGISDAFSRLHQMIEKK
;
A
#
# COMPACT_ATOMS: atom_id res chain seq x y z
N MET A 1 16.91 -10.33 78.20
CA MET A 1 17.67 -9.60 77.16
C MET A 1 17.71 -10.33 75.80
N GLU A 2 17.41 -11.63 75.69
CA GLU A 2 17.48 -12.35 74.39
C GLU A 2 16.23 -12.23 73.50
N LYS A 3 15.03 -12.00 74.06
CA LYS A 3 13.79 -11.89 73.26
C LYS A 3 13.71 -10.59 72.44
N GLU A 4 14.40 -9.53 72.83
CA GLU A 4 14.36 -8.22 72.16
C GLU A 4 15.31 -8.15 70.95
N TYR A 5 16.41 -8.92 70.97
CA TYR A 5 17.36 -9.04 69.87
C TYR A 5 16.79 -9.83 68.66
N SER A 6 15.96 -10.85 68.92
CA SER A 6 15.36 -11.68 67.85
C SER A 6 14.29 -10.93 67.05
N VAL A 7 13.56 -10.00 67.68
CA VAL A 7 12.52 -9.20 67.00
C VAL A 7 13.15 -8.12 66.12
N LYS A 8 14.22 -7.45 66.58
CA LYS A 8 14.93 -6.46 65.77
C LYS A 8 15.54 -7.08 64.50
N ASN A 9 16.18 -8.24 64.59
CA ASN A 9 16.76 -8.92 63.42
C ASN A 9 15.71 -9.36 62.39
N LYS A 10 14.51 -9.78 62.82
CA LYS A 10 13.41 -10.09 61.90
C LYS A 10 12.88 -8.86 61.17
N ILE A 11 12.81 -7.71 61.83
CA ILE A 11 12.34 -6.44 61.25
C ILE A 11 13.34 -5.90 60.22
N PHE A 12 14.64 -5.96 60.50
CA PHE A 12 15.67 -5.56 59.53
C PHE A 12 15.67 -6.45 58.29
N HIS A 13 15.46 -7.76 58.46
CA HIS A 13 15.45 -8.69 57.33
C HIS A 13 14.21 -8.53 56.43
N THR A 14 13.03 -8.23 57.00
CA THR A 14 11.81 -7.96 56.22
C THR A 14 11.84 -6.60 55.51
N GLN A 15 12.48 -5.58 56.10
CA GLN A 15 12.67 -4.29 55.44
C GLN A 15 13.62 -4.38 54.23
N ASP A 16 14.75 -5.11 54.35
CA ASP A 16 15.68 -5.32 53.23
C ASP A 16 15.02 -6.15 52.09
N LEU A 17 14.21 -7.15 52.43
CA LEU A 17 13.45 -7.92 51.43
C LEU A 17 12.41 -7.04 50.70
N CYS A 18 11.73 -6.15 51.41
CA CYS A 18 10.77 -5.21 50.83
C CYS A 18 11.47 -4.21 49.89
N LEU A 19 12.61 -3.64 50.30
CA LEU A 19 13.40 -2.75 49.44
C LEU A 19 13.89 -3.45 48.17
N ARG A 20 14.43 -4.66 48.27
CA ARG A 20 14.89 -5.42 47.10
C ARG A 20 13.76 -5.74 46.13
N THR A 21 12.57 -6.03 46.63
CA THR A 21 11.38 -6.30 45.81
C THR A 21 10.92 -5.03 45.09
N ASN A 22 10.89 -3.89 45.79
CA ASN A 22 10.54 -2.60 45.20
C ASN A 22 11.54 -2.13 44.14
N LEU A 23 12.86 -2.30 44.35
CA LEU A 23 13.87 -1.99 43.34
C LEU A 23 13.74 -2.88 42.09
N ARG A 24 13.30 -4.13 42.24
CA ARG A 24 13.08 -5.06 41.11
C ARG A 24 11.85 -4.67 40.29
N CYS A 25 10.76 -4.31 40.96
CA CYS A 25 9.56 -3.79 40.30
C CYS A 25 9.83 -2.48 39.56
N ALA A 26 10.58 -1.55 40.15
CA ALA A 26 10.93 -0.27 39.51
C ALA A 26 11.87 -0.44 38.29
N LYS A 27 12.80 -1.41 38.33
CA LYS A 27 13.63 -1.74 37.17
C LYS A 27 12.82 -2.39 36.05
N ASN A 28 11.85 -3.25 36.39
CA ASN A 28 10.95 -3.84 35.40
C ASN A 28 10.01 -2.81 34.78
N SER A 29 9.49 -1.85 35.55
CA SER A 29 8.62 -0.79 35.01
C SER A 29 9.38 0.15 34.06
N ALA A 30 10.60 0.57 34.43
CA ALA A 30 11.43 1.40 33.56
C ALA A 30 11.86 0.68 32.27
N GLY A 31 12.12 -0.63 32.35
CA GLY A 31 12.38 -1.46 31.15
C GLY A 31 11.15 -1.56 30.24
N MET A 32 9.96 -1.66 30.81
CA MET A 32 8.70 -1.73 30.07
C MET A 32 8.32 -0.39 29.43
N GLU A 33 8.57 0.72 30.12
CA GLU A 33 8.42 2.08 29.59
C GLU A 33 9.34 2.35 28.40
N ASN A 34 10.62 1.92 28.47
CA ASN A 34 11.54 2.04 27.34
C ASN A 34 11.11 1.21 26.12
N ILE A 35 10.65 -0.03 26.32
CA ILE A 35 10.15 -0.89 25.23
C ILE A 35 8.88 -0.28 24.60
N MET A 36 7.99 0.30 25.41
CA MET A 36 6.80 0.99 24.91
C MET A 36 7.16 2.25 24.13
N ALA A 37 8.14 3.03 24.59
CA ALA A 37 8.62 4.22 23.90
C ALA A 37 9.28 3.87 22.55
N GLU A 38 10.16 2.87 22.51
CA GLU A 38 10.80 2.40 21.27
C GLU A 38 9.78 1.85 20.26
N ASN A 39 8.78 1.09 20.70
CA ASN A 39 7.70 0.60 19.83
C ASN A 39 6.83 1.74 19.30
N GLN A 40 6.60 2.78 20.11
CA GLN A 40 5.83 3.95 19.71
C GLN A 40 6.61 4.84 18.73
N GLU A 41 7.93 4.90 18.87
CA GLU A 41 8.82 5.61 17.96
C GLU A 41 8.88 4.92 16.59
N LYS A 42 9.04 3.59 16.55
CA LYS A 42 8.95 2.78 15.31
C LYS A 42 7.60 2.94 14.60
N LYS A 43 6.50 2.90 15.36
CA LYS A 43 5.15 3.10 14.80
C LYS A 43 4.97 4.51 14.21
N ASN A 44 5.58 5.52 14.84
CA ASN A 44 5.54 6.89 14.31
C ASN A 44 6.42 7.05 13.07
N GLU A 45 7.56 6.37 12.99
CA GLU A 45 8.38 6.31 11.77
C GLU A 45 7.62 5.65 10.62
N GLU A 46 6.93 4.53 10.88
CA GLU A 46 6.10 3.86 9.87
C GLU A 46 4.98 4.76 9.33
N ILE A 47 4.32 5.53 10.20
CA ILE A 47 3.30 6.49 9.79
C ILE A 47 3.92 7.63 8.97
N ARG A 48 5.07 8.16 9.40
CA ARG A 48 5.74 9.28 8.72
C ARG A 48 6.24 8.90 7.33
N GLU A 49 6.80 7.71 7.19
CA GLU A 49 7.45 7.28 5.96
C GLU A 49 6.46 6.63 4.98
N PHE A 50 5.39 5.99 5.47
CA PHE A 50 4.51 5.17 4.62
C PHE A 50 3.03 5.54 4.66
N GLY A 51 2.62 6.46 5.54
CA GLY A 51 1.20 6.75 5.77
C GLY A 51 0.39 5.53 6.22
N GLN A 52 1.08 4.49 6.71
CA GLN A 52 0.47 3.22 7.09
C GLN A 52 0.05 3.26 8.54
N ILE A 53 -1.20 2.89 8.80
CA ILE A 53 -1.75 2.78 10.14
C ILE A 53 -2.42 1.41 10.22
N GLN A 54 -1.92 0.53 11.09
CA GLN A 54 -2.68 -0.65 11.48
C GLN A 54 -3.87 -0.18 12.30
N MET A 55 -5.07 -0.32 11.75
CA MET A 55 -6.30 0.09 12.41
C MET A 55 -6.66 -0.90 13.52
N LYS A 56 -7.43 -0.44 14.53
CA LYS A 56 -7.95 -1.32 15.60
C LYS A 56 -8.76 -2.51 15.06
N ASN A 57 -9.20 -2.45 13.81
CA ASN A 57 -10.07 -3.41 13.16
C ASN A 57 -9.32 -4.40 12.25
N LYS A 58 -8.03 -4.69 12.50
CA LYS A 58 -7.24 -5.69 11.76
C LYS A 58 -7.12 -5.44 10.24
N ILE A 59 -7.47 -4.24 9.78
CA ILE A 59 -7.28 -3.83 8.39
C ILE A 59 -5.95 -3.09 8.28
N SER A 60 -5.14 -3.49 7.31
CA SER A 60 -3.94 -2.76 6.93
C SER A 60 -4.27 -1.73 5.85
N LEU A 61 -3.71 -0.53 6.00
CA LEU A 61 -3.84 0.56 5.05
C LEU A 61 -2.52 0.74 4.31
N LEU A 62 -2.51 0.52 2.99
CA LEU A 62 -1.38 0.86 2.14
C LEU A 62 -1.73 2.06 1.27
N THR A 63 -0.85 3.05 1.26
CA THR A 63 -1.05 4.27 0.49
C THR A 63 0.02 4.37 -0.59
N ILE A 64 -0.41 4.54 -1.84
CA ILE A 64 0.47 4.78 -2.99
C ILE A 64 0.20 6.20 -3.49
N ILE A 65 1.16 7.08 -3.25
CA ILE A 65 1.09 8.50 -3.57
C ILE A 65 2.32 8.93 -4.36
N GLY A 66 2.10 9.81 -5.34
CA GLY A 66 3.19 10.36 -6.14
C GLY A 66 3.68 9.37 -7.18
N GLU A 67 4.97 9.43 -7.49
CA GLU A 67 5.59 8.60 -8.52
C GLU A 67 6.07 7.27 -7.94
N ILE A 68 5.85 6.17 -8.65
CA ILE A 68 6.42 4.86 -8.29
C ILE A 68 7.92 4.89 -8.60
N GLU A 69 8.72 4.87 -7.55
CA GLU A 69 10.17 4.76 -7.63
C GLU A 69 10.55 3.29 -7.79
N GLY A 70 11.41 3.01 -8.76
CA GLY A 70 11.86 1.67 -9.10
C GLY A 70 13.33 1.46 -8.80
N HIS A 71 14.04 0.82 -9.72
CA HIS A 71 15.48 0.53 -9.56
C HIS A 71 16.35 1.79 -9.40
N ASP A 72 15.95 2.88 -10.06
CA ASP A 72 16.64 4.16 -9.96
C ASP A 72 15.95 5.06 -8.93
N CYS A 73 16.75 5.65 -8.04
CA CYS A 73 16.23 6.65 -7.11
C CYS A 73 15.80 7.91 -7.85
N LEU A 74 14.58 8.36 -7.54
CA LEU A 74 14.06 9.63 -8.04
C LEU A 74 14.60 10.81 -7.22
N PRO A 75 14.54 12.05 -7.75
CA PRO A 75 14.99 13.23 -7.01
C PRO A 75 14.27 13.41 -5.68
N ALA A 76 14.98 13.83 -4.63
CA ALA A 76 14.43 14.01 -3.28
C ALA A 76 13.29 15.04 -3.17
N THR A 77 13.09 15.87 -4.19
CA THR A 77 11.97 16.83 -4.28
C THR A 77 10.67 16.20 -4.79
N THR A 78 10.74 15.00 -5.36
CA THR A 78 9.59 14.27 -5.87
C THR A 78 8.94 13.50 -4.73
N LYS A 79 7.60 13.55 -4.65
CA LYS A 79 6.87 12.63 -3.76
C LYS A 79 6.87 11.26 -4.42
N THR A 80 7.40 10.25 -3.74
CA THR A 80 7.52 8.91 -4.29
C THR A 80 6.92 7.85 -3.38
N THR A 81 6.53 6.74 -4.00
CA THR A 81 6.28 5.46 -3.33
C THR A 81 7.39 4.50 -3.75
N LYS A 82 8.19 4.06 -2.77
CA LYS A 82 9.35 3.19 -3.00
C LYS A 82 8.95 1.72 -3.02
N TYR A 83 9.13 1.07 -4.15
CA TYR A 83 8.68 -0.31 -4.32
C TYR A 83 9.39 -1.29 -3.37
N GLU A 84 10.67 -1.06 -3.09
CA GLU A 84 11.48 -1.86 -2.16
C GLU A 84 10.99 -1.77 -0.71
N HIS A 85 10.23 -0.73 -0.37
CA HIS A 85 9.56 -0.62 0.92
C HIS A 85 8.15 -1.25 0.90
N VAL A 86 7.45 -1.21 -0.24
CA VAL A 86 6.10 -1.77 -0.38
C VAL A 86 6.11 -3.29 -0.40
N LEU A 87 7.04 -3.93 -1.13
CA LEU A 87 7.05 -5.39 -1.29
C LEU A 87 7.17 -6.15 0.05
N PRO A 88 8.09 -5.80 0.97
CA PRO A 88 8.19 -6.46 2.27
C PRO A 88 6.92 -6.32 3.11
N LYS A 89 6.25 -5.17 3.04
CA LYS A 89 5.00 -4.90 3.77
C LYS A 89 3.84 -5.73 3.28
N LEU A 90 3.74 -5.95 1.97
CA LEU A 90 2.73 -6.84 1.39
C LEU A 90 3.00 -8.29 1.81
N ALA A 91 4.27 -8.72 1.87
CA ALA A 91 4.63 -10.04 2.37
C ALA A 91 4.29 -10.22 3.86
N GLU A 92 4.61 -9.23 4.70
CA GLU A 92 4.22 -9.21 6.11
C GLU A 92 2.70 -9.24 6.27
N LEU A 93 1.98 -8.44 5.49
CA LEU A 93 0.53 -8.40 5.50
C LEU A 93 -0.07 -9.77 5.20
N GLU A 94 0.42 -10.49 4.20
CA GLU A 94 -0.08 -11.82 3.84
C GLU A 94 0.15 -12.83 4.98
N ASP A 95 1.33 -12.86 5.59
CA ASP A 95 1.68 -13.82 6.64
C ASP A 95 1.06 -13.49 8.01
N ASN A 96 0.72 -12.22 8.28
CA ASN A 96 0.29 -11.78 9.61
C ASN A 96 -1.18 -12.18 9.94
N PRO A 97 -1.44 -13.08 10.91
CA PRO A 97 -2.79 -13.55 11.24
C PRO A 97 -3.68 -12.48 11.88
N ASP A 98 -3.10 -11.40 12.41
CA ASP A 98 -3.84 -10.27 12.98
C ASP A 98 -4.28 -9.26 11.91
N THR A 99 -3.88 -9.46 10.64
CA THR A 99 -4.39 -8.68 9.52
C THR A 99 -5.42 -9.49 8.75
N GLU A 100 -6.63 -8.94 8.64
CA GLU A 100 -7.79 -9.57 8.01
C GLU A 100 -8.09 -9.02 6.62
N GLY A 101 -7.54 -7.86 6.24
CA GLY A 101 -7.73 -7.29 4.92
C GLY A 101 -6.84 -6.09 4.61
N LEU A 102 -6.84 -5.68 3.34
CA LEU A 102 -6.06 -4.56 2.81
C LEU A 102 -6.98 -3.50 2.20
N LEU A 103 -6.82 -2.25 2.63
CA LEU A 103 -7.31 -1.08 1.92
C LEU A 103 -6.15 -0.39 1.23
N LEU A 104 -6.22 -0.27 -0.11
CA LEU A 104 -5.23 0.38 -0.95
C LEU A 104 -5.71 1.76 -1.39
N LEU A 105 -5.04 2.82 -0.95
CA LEU A 105 -5.34 4.20 -1.38
C LEU A 105 -4.42 4.63 -2.52
N LEU A 106 -5.00 5.10 -3.61
CA LEU A 106 -4.27 5.48 -4.82
C LEU A 106 -4.41 6.97 -5.14
N ASN A 107 -3.27 7.64 -5.25
CA ASN A 107 -3.14 8.97 -5.85
C ASN A 107 -1.75 9.12 -6.48
N THR A 108 -1.55 8.43 -7.60
CA THR A 108 -0.27 8.29 -8.29
C THR A 108 -0.32 8.91 -9.69
N VAL A 109 0.82 9.48 -10.08
CA VAL A 109 1.06 9.99 -11.43
C VAL A 109 1.67 8.93 -12.36
N GLY A 110 1.82 7.70 -11.89
CA GLY A 110 2.53 6.62 -12.57
C GLY A 110 3.93 6.45 -12.01
N GLY A 111 4.87 5.99 -12.82
CA GLY A 111 6.28 5.81 -12.43
C GLY A 111 6.89 4.61 -13.14
N ASP A 112 7.84 3.96 -12.47
CA ASP A 112 8.50 2.78 -13.02
C ASP A 112 7.52 1.62 -13.27
N VAL A 113 7.56 1.11 -14.50
CA VAL A 113 6.60 0.11 -14.98
C VAL A 113 6.82 -1.24 -14.30
N GLU A 114 8.07 -1.70 -14.23
CA GLU A 114 8.38 -3.02 -13.69
C GLU A 114 8.07 -3.08 -12.18
N SER A 115 8.44 -2.02 -11.46
CA SER A 115 8.22 -1.90 -10.02
C SER A 115 6.75 -1.77 -9.67
N GLY A 116 6.00 -0.95 -10.41
CA GLY A 116 4.55 -0.85 -10.20
C GLY A 116 3.80 -2.13 -10.57
N LEU A 117 4.22 -2.85 -11.62
CA LEU A 117 3.64 -4.15 -11.95
C LEU A 117 3.98 -5.20 -10.87
N ALA A 118 5.20 -5.19 -10.32
CA ALA A 118 5.56 -6.09 -9.23
C ALA A 118 4.69 -5.87 -7.97
N ILE A 119 4.38 -4.62 -7.64
CA ILE A 119 3.44 -4.29 -6.55
C ILE A 119 2.04 -4.81 -6.90
N ALA A 120 1.56 -4.60 -8.13
CA ALA A 120 0.25 -5.06 -8.57
C ALA A 120 0.12 -6.60 -8.50
N GLU A 121 1.14 -7.33 -8.93
CA GLU A 121 1.20 -8.80 -8.85
C GLU A 121 1.18 -9.30 -7.39
N MET A 122 1.91 -8.62 -6.50
CA MET A 122 1.85 -8.92 -5.07
C MET A 122 0.44 -8.69 -4.52
N ILE A 123 -0.21 -7.58 -4.86
CA ILE A 123 -1.57 -7.29 -4.36
C ILE A 123 -2.59 -8.31 -4.89
N ALA A 124 -2.53 -8.63 -6.19
CA ALA A 124 -3.45 -9.59 -6.83
C ALA A 124 -3.29 -11.02 -6.30
N SER A 125 -2.14 -11.35 -5.69
CA SER A 125 -1.87 -12.67 -5.11
C SER A 125 -2.16 -12.77 -3.61
N ILE A 126 -2.56 -11.68 -2.96
CA ILE A 126 -2.94 -11.68 -1.53
C ILE A 126 -4.21 -12.50 -1.33
N ARG A 127 -4.18 -13.40 -0.34
CA ARG A 127 -5.32 -14.26 -0.02
C ARG A 127 -6.37 -13.56 0.81
N LYS A 128 -6.04 -12.45 1.46
CA LYS A 128 -6.93 -11.65 2.31
C LYS A 128 -7.76 -10.68 1.45
N PRO A 129 -9.02 -10.37 1.82
CA PRO A 129 -9.81 -9.38 1.11
C PRO A 129 -9.06 -8.08 0.86
N THR A 130 -9.08 -7.61 -0.39
CA THR A 130 -8.42 -6.37 -0.79
C THR A 130 -9.41 -5.41 -1.45
N VAL A 131 -9.33 -4.12 -1.11
CA VAL A 131 -10.14 -3.07 -1.74
C VAL A 131 -9.23 -1.91 -2.14
N SER A 132 -9.32 -1.43 -3.37
CA SER A 132 -8.67 -0.19 -3.82
C SER A 132 -9.62 1.00 -3.83
N LEU A 133 -9.08 2.18 -3.56
CA LEU A 133 -9.78 3.46 -3.67
C LEU A 133 -8.90 4.49 -4.38
N VAL A 134 -9.31 4.87 -5.60
CA VAL A 134 -8.69 5.94 -6.38
C VAL A 134 -9.24 7.29 -5.90
N LEU A 135 -8.40 8.06 -5.20
CA LEU A 135 -8.77 9.33 -4.57
C LEU A 135 -8.49 10.56 -5.46
N GLY A 136 -7.47 10.46 -6.30
CA GLY A 136 -7.02 11.52 -7.20
C GLY A 136 -6.68 10.93 -8.55
N GLY A 137 -5.39 10.93 -8.90
CA GLY A 137 -4.92 10.30 -10.13
C GLY A 137 -4.60 8.82 -9.96
N SER A 138 -4.96 8.01 -10.95
CA SER A 138 -4.43 6.68 -11.21
C SER A 138 -3.91 6.65 -12.64
N HIS A 139 -2.71 7.19 -12.81
CA HIS A 139 -2.11 7.38 -14.13
C HIS A 139 -1.21 6.20 -14.46
N SER A 140 -1.24 5.73 -15.71
CA SER A 140 -0.31 4.72 -16.21
C SER A 140 -0.33 3.43 -15.38
N ILE A 141 0.79 3.07 -14.73
CA ILE A 141 0.93 1.92 -13.83
C ILE A 141 -0.02 1.98 -12.61
N GLY A 142 -0.58 3.15 -12.30
CA GLY A 142 -1.68 3.30 -11.35
C GLY A 142 -2.91 2.46 -11.73
N VAL A 143 -3.16 2.25 -13.03
CA VAL A 143 -4.31 1.46 -13.50
C VAL A 143 -4.17 -0.02 -13.08
N PRO A 144 -3.06 -0.72 -13.39
CA PRO A 144 -2.75 -2.03 -12.82
C PRO A 144 -2.89 -2.12 -11.30
N LEU A 145 -2.40 -1.12 -10.56
CA LEU A 145 -2.52 -1.08 -9.10
C LEU A 145 -4.00 -1.01 -8.66
N ALA A 146 -4.81 -0.19 -9.32
CA ALA A 146 -6.23 -0.03 -8.99
C ALA A 146 -7.02 -1.33 -9.23
N VAL A 147 -6.74 -2.03 -10.33
CA VAL A 147 -7.47 -3.25 -10.70
C VAL A 147 -6.94 -4.50 -9.99
N SER A 148 -5.76 -4.44 -9.36
CA SER A 148 -5.14 -5.60 -8.69
C SER A 148 -5.88 -6.09 -7.43
N THR A 149 -6.85 -5.34 -6.91
CA THR A 149 -7.62 -5.71 -5.72
C THR A 149 -8.93 -6.41 -6.05
N ASP A 150 -9.47 -7.20 -5.13
CA ASP A 150 -10.74 -7.94 -5.31
C ASP A 150 -11.94 -7.00 -5.60
N TYR A 151 -11.90 -5.77 -5.12
CA TYR A 151 -12.88 -4.73 -5.41
C TYR A 151 -12.23 -3.35 -5.49
N SER A 152 -12.75 -2.49 -6.35
CA SER A 152 -12.18 -1.17 -6.60
C SER A 152 -13.26 -0.09 -6.58
N PHE A 153 -12.90 1.03 -5.98
CA PHE A 153 -13.67 2.26 -5.99
C PHE A 153 -12.87 3.40 -6.61
N ILE A 154 -13.59 4.32 -7.24
CA ILE A 154 -13.05 5.62 -7.65
C ILE A 154 -13.96 6.72 -7.11
N VAL A 155 -13.37 7.78 -6.54
CA VAL A 155 -14.17 8.94 -6.10
C VAL A 155 -14.73 9.68 -7.33
N PRO A 156 -15.84 10.44 -7.21
CA PRO A 156 -16.46 11.10 -8.37
C PRO A 156 -15.52 11.99 -9.18
N SER A 157 -14.54 12.63 -8.53
CA SER A 157 -13.53 13.49 -9.16
C SER A 157 -12.21 12.78 -9.49
N GLY A 158 -12.10 11.49 -9.21
CA GLY A 158 -10.89 10.70 -9.48
C GLY A 158 -10.69 10.50 -10.97
N THR A 159 -9.44 10.39 -11.39
CA THR A 159 -9.07 10.22 -12.80
C THR A 159 -8.23 8.97 -13.00
N MET A 160 -8.49 8.25 -14.08
CA MET A 160 -7.62 7.20 -14.60
C MET A 160 -7.07 7.61 -15.94
N VAL A 161 -5.77 7.42 -16.17
CA VAL A 161 -5.12 7.79 -17.43
C VAL A 161 -4.53 6.56 -18.08
N ILE A 162 -5.11 6.16 -19.21
CA ILE A 162 -4.63 5.05 -20.04
C ILE A 162 -3.87 5.64 -21.22
N HIS A 163 -2.61 5.25 -21.38
CA HIS A 163 -1.77 5.68 -22.49
C HIS A 163 -0.72 4.62 -22.82
N PRO A 164 -0.09 4.67 -24.02
CA PRO A 164 0.98 3.75 -24.39
C PRO A 164 2.20 3.92 -23.48
N VAL A 165 2.97 2.85 -23.31
CA VAL A 165 4.25 2.89 -22.56
C VAL A 165 5.20 3.89 -23.23
N ARG A 166 5.89 4.68 -22.41
CA ARG A 166 6.82 5.72 -22.88
C ARG A 166 8.23 5.38 -22.43
N MET A 167 9.22 5.81 -23.21
CA MET A 167 10.63 5.81 -22.78
C MET A 167 11.19 7.22 -22.93
N SER A 168 12.03 7.59 -21.97
CA SER A 168 12.72 8.87 -21.93
C SER A 168 14.20 8.67 -22.23
N GLY A 169 14.86 9.69 -22.78
CA GLY A 169 16.29 9.67 -23.08
C GLY A 169 16.64 9.12 -24.46
N THR A 170 17.91 8.79 -24.67
CA THR A 170 18.42 8.30 -25.95
C THR A 170 18.01 6.85 -26.17
N VAL A 171 17.18 6.61 -27.19
CA VAL A 171 16.68 5.27 -27.53
C VAL A 171 17.35 4.76 -28.80
N ILE A 172 17.76 3.50 -28.81
CA ILE A 172 18.21 2.82 -30.02
C ILE A 172 16.98 2.52 -30.88
N GLY A 173 16.83 3.20 -32.02
CA GLY A 173 15.71 3.01 -32.96
C GLY A 173 15.77 1.70 -33.76
N ALA A 174 16.15 0.60 -33.13
CA ALA A 174 16.26 -0.71 -33.76
C ALA A 174 15.02 -1.57 -33.47
N LYS A 175 14.69 -2.50 -34.38
CA LYS A 175 13.54 -3.42 -34.24
C LYS A 175 13.46 -4.11 -32.86
N PRO A 176 14.57 -4.63 -32.28
CA PRO A 176 14.50 -5.27 -30.96
C PRO A 176 13.97 -4.36 -29.84
N THR A 177 14.29 -3.06 -29.91
CA THR A 177 13.82 -2.08 -28.94
C THR A 177 12.31 -1.87 -29.05
N TYR A 178 11.78 -1.79 -30.28
CA TYR A 178 10.33 -1.77 -30.51
C TYR A 178 9.62 -3.05 -30.04
N ASP A 179 10.21 -4.22 -30.32
CA ASP A 179 9.65 -5.50 -29.91
C ASP A 179 9.60 -5.61 -28.37
N TYR A 180 10.60 -5.08 -27.65
CA TYR A 180 10.62 -5.03 -26.19
C TYR A 180 9.50 -4.14 -25.63
N PHE A 181 9.29 -2.95 -26.18
CA PHE A 181 8.18 -2.08 -25.75
C PHE A 181 6.82 -2.71 -25.95
N LYS A 182 6.64 -3.36 -27.10
CA LYS A 182 5.40 -4.05 -27.40
C LYS A 182 5.15 -5.14 -26.36
N GLN A 183 6.15 -5.97 -26.04
CA GLN A 183 6.03 -6.99 -25.00
C GLN A 183 5.68 -6.39 -23.62
N MET A 184 6.29 -5.27 -23.26
CA MET A 184 5.98 -4.59 -21.99
C MET A 184 4.52 -4.08 -21.98
N GLN A 185 4.07 -3.45 -23.06
CA GLN A 185 2.69 -2.98 -23.20
C GLN A 185 1.70 -4.17 -23.16
N ASP A 186 1.97 -5.24 -23.90
CA ASP A 186 1.14 -6.44 -23.96
C ASP A 186 0.99 -7.06 -22.55
N ARG A 187 2.06 -7.11 -21.76
CA ARG A 187 2.02 -7.59 -20.36
C ARG A 187 1.11 -6.73 -19.47
N ILE A 188 1.19 -5.40 -19.59
CA ILE A 188 0.35 -4.48 -18.81
C ILE A 188 -1.11 -4.62 -19.22
N VAL A 189 -1.38 -4.62 -20.52
CA VAL A 189 -2.73 -4.74 -21.08
C VAL A 189 -3.36 -6.06 -20.63
N HIS A 190 -2.60 -7.16 -20.74
CA HIS A 190 -3.03 -8.48 -20.30
C HIS A 190 -3.32 -8.55 -18.80
N PHE A 191 -2.47 -7.93 -17.97
CA PHE A 191 -2.71 -7.86 -16.52
C PHE A 191 -4.02 -7.11 -16.23
N ILE A 192 -4.22 -5.94 -16.84
CA ILE A 192 -5.44 -5.15 -16.62
C ILE A 192 -6.69 -5.92 -17.07
N SER A 193 -6.66 -6.56 -18.24
CA SER A 193 -7.82 -7.30 -18.74
C SER A 193 -8.16 -8.53 -17.90
N THR A 194 -7.16 -9.15 -17.29
CA THR A 194 -7.37 -10.32 -16.42
C THR A 194 -7.96 -9.94 -15.06
N HIS A 195 -7.68 -8.72 -14.59
CA HIS A 195 -8.12 -8.21 -13.28
C HIS A 195 -9.27 -7.18 -13.38
N SER A 196 -9.84 -6.97 -14.56
CA SER A 196 -10.96 -6.05 -14.76
C SER A 196 -11.95 -6.61 -15.77
N LYS A 197 -12.99 -5.83 -16.11
CA LYS A 197 -13.97 -6.19 -17.15
C LYS A 197 -13.59 -5.63 -18.52
N ALA A 198 -12.53 -4.83 -18.60
CA ALA A 198 -12.05 -4.25 -19.86
C ALA A 198 -11.34 -5.32 -20.70
N SER A 199 -11.67 -5.39 -21.99
CA SER A 199 -10.95 -6.28 -22.92
C SER A 199 -9.61 -5.67 -23.35
N GLU A 200 -8.62 -6.51 -23.67
CA GLU A 200 -7.32 -6.06 -24.20
C GLU A 200 -7.50 -5.12 -25.39
N LYS A 201 -8.35 -5.49 -26.36
CA LYS A 201 -8.68 -4.65 -27.52
C LYS A 201 -9.21 -3.28 -27.10
N ARG A 202 -10.10 -3.21 -26.10
CA ARG A 202 -10.65 -1.93 -25.64
C ARG A 202 -9.57 -1.07 -24.97
N LEU A 203 -8.69 -1.69 -24.19
CA LEU A 203 -7.56 -1.00 -23.58
C LEU A 203 -6.60 -0.42 -24.63
N GLU A 204 -6.31 -1.16 -25.69
CA GLU A 204 -5.51 -0.68 -26.82
C GLU A 204 -6.17 0.52 -27.53
N GLU A 205 -7.49 0.47 -27.76
CA GLU A 205 -8.25 1.59 -28.33
C GLU A 205 -8.16 2.84 -27.45
N LEU A 206 -8.29 2.69 -26.13
CA LEU A 206 -8.15 3.79 -25.17
C LEU A 206 -6.73 4.36 -25.15
N MET A 207 -5.70 3.53 -25.28
CA MET A 207 -4.31 3.98 -25.36
C MET A 207 -4.01 4.76 -26.64
N MET A 208 -4.59 4.36 -27.78
CA MET A 208 -4.33 4.98 -29.08
C MET A 208 -5.27 6.15 -29.40
N ASN A 209 -6.17 6.50 -28.49
CA ASN A 209 -7.08 7.61 -28.67
C ASN A 209 -6.32 8.95 -28.69
N THR A 210 -6.57 9.76 -29.73
CA THR A 210 -5.99 11.10 -29.91
C THR A 210 -6.96 12.21 -29.54
N GLY A 211 -8.20 11.89 -29.13
CA GLY A 211 -9.31 12.84 -29.07
C GLY A 211 -9.23 13.90 -27.97
N ILE A 212 -8.59 13.60 -26.83
CA ILE A 212 -8.61 14.47 -25.64
C ILE A 212 -7.27 15.16 -25.42
N LEU A 213 -6.17 14.47 -25.72
CA LEU A 213 -4.82 14.96 -25.49
C LEU A 213 -4.18 15.33 -26.84
N THR A 214 -4.29 16.60 -27.23
CA THR A 214 -3.83 17.08 -28.56
C THR A 214 -2.32 16.98 -28.80
N LYS A 215 -1.54 16.61 -27.77
CA LYS A 215 -0.08 16.38 -27.83
C LYS A 215 0.35 15.04 -27.23
N ASP A 216 -0.56 14.26 -26.66
CA ASP A 216 -0.26 13.02 -25.94
C ASP A 216 -1.25 11.93 -26.36
N LEU A 217 -0.75 10.73 -26.68
CA LEU A 217 -1.65 9.59 -26.89
C LEU A 217 -2.25 9.16 -25.55
N GLY A 218 -3.55 8.85 -25.52
CA GLY A 218 -4.22 8.26 -24.39
C GLY A 218 -5.61 8.83 -24.09
N THR A 219 -6.27 8.21 -23.13
CA THR A 219 -7.60 8.59 -22.65
C THR A 219 -7.54 8.90 -21.16
N ILE A 220 -8.22 9.98 -20.77
CA ILE A 220 -8.49 10.32 -19.37
C ILE A 220 -9.95 9.90 -19.10
N LEU A 221 -10.14 9.07 -18.09
CA LEU A 221 -11.45 8.61 -17.63
C LEU A 221 -11.71 9.21 -16.25
N VAL A 222 -12.83 9.90 -16.09
CA VAL A 222 -13.22 10.59 -14.86
C VAL A 222 -14.32 9.82 -14.15
N GLY A 223 -14.05 9.40 -12.92
CA GLY A 223 -15.03 8.77 -12.01
C GLY A 223 -15.84 7.66 -12.69
N LYS A 224 -17.09 7.99 -13.05
CA LYS A 224 -18.03 7.04 -13.67
C LYS A 224 -17.54 6.48 -15.02
N GLU A 225 -16.77 7.24 -15.79
CA GLU A 225 -16.23 6.77 -17.08
C GLU A 225 -15.32 5.55 -16.89
N ALA A 226 -14.54 5.49 -15.81
CA ALA A 226 -13.70 4.34 -15.49
C ALA A 226 -14.52 3.09 -15.14
N VAL A 227 -15.70 3.28 -14.56
CA VAL A 227 -16.65 2.19 -14.26
C VAL A 227 -17.32 1.71 -15.54
N GLU A 228 -17.70 2.62 -16.43
CA GLU A 228 -18.34 2.30 -17.72
C GLU A 228 -17.39 1.55 -18.66
N GLU A 229 -16.09 1.89 -18.65
CA GLU A 229 -15.03 1.15 -19.35
C GLU A 229 -14.67 -0.19 -18.69
N GLY A 230 -15.25 -0.50 -17.52
CA GLY A 230 -15.07 -1.78 -16.82
C GLY A 230 -13.74 -1.91 -16.08
N LEU A 231 -13.02 -0.82 -15.86
CA LEU A 231 -11.76 -0.80 -15.11
C LEU A 231 -12.02 -0.83 -13.60
N ILE A 232 -12.99 -0.03 -13.13
CA ILE A 232 -13.34 0.09 -11.72
C ILE A 232 -14.72 -0.49 -11.47
N ASN A 233 -14.95 -1.06 -10.27
CA ASN A 233 -16.23 -1.66 -9.96
C ASN A 233 -17.32 -0.62 -9.74
N GLU A 234 -17.06 0.40 -8.91
CA GLU A 234 -18.06 1.39 -8.51
C GLU A 234 -17.47 2.78 -8.26
N VAL A 235 -18.30 3.81 -8.40
CA VAL A 235 -17.98 5.15 -7.87
C VAL A 235 -18.31 5.16 -6.39
N GLY A 236 -17.37 5.56 -5.53
CA GLY A 236 -17.55 5.53 -4.09
C GLY A 236 -16.45 6.24 -3.32
N GLY A 237 -16.72 6.55 -2.06
CA GLY A 237 -15.79 7.16 -1.12
C GLY A 237 -15.21 6.15 -0.13
N ILE A 238 -14.48 6.67 0.86
CA ILE A 238 -13.82 5.86 1.88
C ILE A 238 -14.81 5.03 2.73
N SER A 239 -16.01 5.55 2.99
CA SER A 239 -17.07 4.82 3.71
C SER A 239 -17.51 3.57 2.94
N ASP A 240 -17.61 3.67 1.62
CA ASP A 240 -18.04 2.57 0.75
C ASP A 240 -16.94 1.51 0.67
N ALA A 241 -15.68 1.95 0.53
CA ALA A 241 -14.52 1.07 0.52
C ALA A 241 -14.41 0.23 1.82
N PHE A 242 -14.53 0.86 2.99
CA PHE A 242 -14.53 0.13 4.26
C PHE A 242 -15.74 -0.78 4.41
N SER A 243 -16.93 -0.31 4.04
CA SER A 243 -18.14 -1.13 4.12
C SER A 243 -18.02 -2.39 3.27
N ARG A 244 -17.48 -2.26 2.05
CA ARG A 244 -17.22 -3.38 1.16
C ARG A 244 -16.17 -4.33 1.71
N LEU A 245 -15.06 -3.79 2.21
CA LEU A 245 -13.97 -4.59 2.77
C LEU A 245 -14.46 -5.40 3.99
N HIS A 246 -15.21 -4.78 4.91
CA HIS A 246 -15.81 -5.48 6.05
C HIS A 246 -16.76 -6.59 5.60
N GLN A 247 -17.64 -6.34 4.63
CA GLN A 247 -18.52 -7.37 4.08
C GLN A 247 -17.77 -8.55 3.46
N MET A 248 -16.59 -8.31 2.87
CA MET A 248 -15.77 -9.36 2.29
C MET A 248 -15.02 -10.16 3.35
N ILE A 249 -14.59 -9.50 4.43
CA ILE A 249 -13.98 -10.15 5.61
C ILE A 249 -15.01 -11.07 6.28
N GLU A 250 -16.24 -10.61 6.49
CA GLU A 250 -17.30 -11.41 7.13
C GLU A 250 -17.74 -12.65 6.32
N LYS A 251 -17.49 -12.68 5.02
CA LYS A 251 -17.90 -13.77 4.12
C LYS A 251 -16.86 -14.88 3.98
N LYS A 252 -15.63 -14.70 4.49
CA LYS A 252 -14.58 -15.72 4.48
C LYS A 252 -14.61 -16.55 5.75
#